data_AF-A0A8X6RJW7-F1
#
_entry.id   AF-A0A8X6RJW7-F1
#
_cell.length_a   1.000
_cell.length_b   1.000
_cell.length_c   1.000
_cell.angle_alpha   90.00
_cell.angle_beta   90.00
_cell.angle_gamma   90.00
#
_symmetry.space_group_name_H-M   'P 1'
#
loop_
_entity.id
_entity.type
_entity.pdbx_description
1 polymer ?
#
loop_
_entity_poly.entity_id
_entity_poly.type
_entity_poly.pdbx_seq_one_letter_code
_entity_poly.pdbx_strand_id
1 'polypeptide(L)'
;MSVYEELQLLKTNSLDSINDAKQLIQYILENNLEEIYPNVYITIRIMLTVPVSTASAERSFSKLKLIKTYLRSTMSQELLSALSVLSIEAEIAASVSYGIILKK
;
A
#
# COMPACT_ATOMS: atom_id res chain seq x y z
N MET A 1 19.76 -18.84 8.20
CA MET A 1 20.08 -18.49 6.81
C MET A 1 19.89 -16.99 6.69
N SER A 2 20.92 -16.26 6.28
CA SER A 2 20.82 -14.80 6.04
C SER A 2 19.98 -14.52 4.79
N VAL A 3 19.33 -13.36 4.69
CA VAL A 3 18.62 -12.92 3.47
C VAL A 3 19.51 -13.06 2.22
N TYR A 4 20.81 -12.79 2.37
CA TYR A 4 21.78 -12.93 1.28
C TYR A 4 21.95 -14.38 0.80
N GLU A 5 21.97 -15.33 1.73
CA GLU A 5 22.10 -16.76 1.43
C GLU A 5 20.81 -17.28 0.78
N GLU A 6 19.64 -16.89 1.28
CA GLU A 6 18.34 -17.21 0.67
C GLU A 6 18.25 -16.65 -0.76
N LEU A 7 18.71 -15.42 -0.99
CA LEU A 7 18.75 -14.80 -2.32
C LEU A 7 19.75 -15.49 -3.26
N GLN A 8 20.92 -15.89 -2.77
CA GLN A 8 21.87 -16.66 -3.58
C GLN A 8 21.28 -18.00 -4.01
N LEU A 9 20.62 -18.72 -3.09
CA LEU A 9 19.94 -19.98 -3.39
C LEU A 9 18.77 -19.81 -4.36
N LEU A 10 17.98 -18.75 -4.19
CA LEU A 10 16.90 -18.40 -5.12
C LEU A 10 17.46 -18.09 -6.53
N LYS A 11 18.58 -17.36 -6.59
CA LYS A 11 19.24 -16.96 -7.85
C LYS A 11 19.83 -18.14 -8.61
N THR A 12 20.40 -19.10 -7.90
CA THR A 12 20.93 -20.33 -8.53
C THR A 12 19.83 -21.26 -9.02
N ASN A 13 18.62 -21.18 -8.45
CA ASN A 13 17.55 -22.12 -8.75
C ASN A 13 16.61 -21.68 -9.87
N SER A 14 16.32 -20.38 -10.05
CA SER A 14 15.62 -19.81 -11.22
C SER A 14 15.24 -18.34 -11.01
N LEU A 15 16.10 -17.41 -11.45
CA LEU A 15 15.75 -15.97 -11.50
C LEU A 15 15.84 -15.33 -12.88
N ASP A 16 16.35 -16.03 -13.91
CA ASP A 16 16.58 -15.42 -15.23
C ASP A 16 15.29 -14.99 -15.96
N SER A 17 14.12 -15.41 -15.49
CA SER A 17 12.82 -15.10 -16.11
C SER A 17 11.93 -14.15 -15.29
N ILE A 18 12.25 -13.85 -14.03
CA ILE A 18 11.36 -13.11 -13.13
C ILE A 18 11.74 -11.63 -13.16
N ASN A 19 10.92 -10.82 -13.84
CA ASN A 19 11.15 -9.38 -14.00
C ASN A 19 10.38 -8.52 -13.00
N ASP A 20 9.40 -9.08 -12.28
CA ASP A 20 8.51 -8.35 -11.39
C ASP A 20 8.42 -8.99 -9.99
N ALA A 21 8.40 -8.15 -8.94
CA ALA A 21 8.27 -8.58 -7.55
C ALA A 21 6.95 -9.33 -7.30
N LYS A 22 5.91 -9.00 -8.06
CA LYS A 22 4.62 -9.71 -8.02
C LYS A 22 4.71 -11.13 -8.58
N GLN A 23 5.46 -11.33 -9.66
CA GLN A 23 5.68 -12.68 -10.21
C GLN A 23 6.50 -13.52 -9.24
N LEU A 24 7.48 -12.90 -8.57
CA LEU A 24 8.33 -13.56 -7.61
C LEU A 24 7.56 -14.06 -6.37
N ILE A 25 6.67 -13.23 -5.80
CA ILE A 25 5.86 -13.66 -4.66
C ILE A 25 4.85 -14.75 -5.05
N GLN A 26 4.31 -14.68 -6.25
CA GLN A 26 3.38 -15.70 -6.75
C GLN A 26 4.07 -17.05 -6.94
N TYR A 27 5.30 -17.06 -7.46
CA TYR A 27 6.10 -18.28 -7.56
C TYR A 27 6.42 -18.90 -6.18
N ILE A 28 6.74 -18.07 -5.19
CA ILE A 28 7.01 -18.55 -3.81
C ILE A 28 5.77 -19.21 -3.21
N LEU A 29 4.57 -18.63 -3.46
CA LEU A 29 3.30 -19.18 -2.98
C LEU A 29 2.91 -20.48 -3.71
N GLU A 30 3.03 -20.52 -5.04
CA GLU A 30 2.67 -21.70 -5.84
C GLU A 30 3.50 -22.94 -5.50
N ASN A 31 4.75 -22.74 -5.06
CA ASN A 31 5.67 -23.81 -4.69
C ASN A 31 5.75 -24.05 -3.16
N ASN A 32 4.92 -23.39 -2.35
CA ASN A 32 4.95 -23.44 -0.88
C ASN A 32 6.36 -23.20 -0.29
N LEU A 33 7.12 -22.28 -0.88
CA LEU A 33 8.51 -21.99 -0.49
C LEU A 33 8.60 -20.96 0.64
N GLU A 34 7.47 -20.57 1.24
CA GLU A 34 7.38 -19.59 2.31
C GLU A 34 8.13 -20.00 3.59
N GLU A 35 8.17 -21.31 3.89
CA GLU A 35 8.95 -21.85 5.00
C GLU A 35 10.44 -21.98 4.68
N ILE A 36 10.80 -22.09 3.39
CA ILE A 36 12.18 -22.27 2.93
C ILE A 36 12.90 -20.91 2.80
N TYR A 37 12.17 -19.87 2.37
CA TYR A 37 12.70 -18.52 2.20
C TYR A 37 11.87 -17.47 2.97
N PRO A 38 11.77 -17.59 4.31
CA PRO A 38 10.88 -16.74 5.11
C PRO A 38 11.30 -15.28 5.07
N ASN A 39 12.60 -14.98 5.04
CA ASN A 39 13.08 -13.61 5.08
C ASN A 39 12.89 -12.91 3.72
N VAL A 40 13.14 -13.62 2.62
CA VAL A 40 12.86 -13.11 1.27
C VAL A 40 11.36 -12.85 1.09
N TYR A 41 10.51 -13.79 1.50
CA TYR A 41 9.06 -13.64 1.43
C TYR A 41 8.56 -12.41 2.22
N ILE A 42 9.02 -12.22 3.45
CA ILE A 42 8.69 -11.04 4.28
C ILE A 42 9.17 -9.76 3.60
N THR A 43 10.39 -9.74 3.06
CA THR A 43 10.97 -8.55 2.41
C THR A 43 10.15 -8.12 1.19
N ILE A 44 9.75 -9.06 0.33
CA ILE A 44 8.93 -8.77 -0.84
C ILE A 44 7.53 -8.32 -0.43
N ARG A 45 6.95 -8.94 0.60
CA ARG A 45 5.66 -8.48 1.16
C ARG A 45 5.76 -7.05 1.67
N ILE A 46 6.80 -6.69 2.40
CA ILE A 46 7.02 -5.31 2.85
C ILE A 46 7.17 -4.39 1.64
N MET A 47 7.95 -4.78 0.63
CA MET A 47 8.12 -4.01 -0.59
C MET A 47 6.80 -3.77 -1.35
N LEU A 48 5.91 -4.75 -1.39
CA LEU A 48 4.60 -4.64 -2.05
C LEU A 48 3.54 -3.91 -1.22
N THR A 49 3.65 -3.94 0.10
CA THR A 49 2.67 -3.32 1.03
C THR A 49 3.04 -1.88 1.39
N VAL A 50 4.33 -1.58 1.51
CA VAL A 50 4.79 -0.20 1.53
C VAL A 50 4.48 0.37 0.15
N PRO A 51 3.68 1.45 0.05
CA PRO A 51 3.41 2.04 -1.25
C PRO A 51 4.73 2.53 -1.84
N VAL A 52 5.28 1.78 -2.80
CA VAL A 52 6.41 2.21 -3.62
C VAL A 52 6.09 3.55 -4.31
N SER A 53 4.80 3.81 -4.53
CA SER A 53 4.30 5.13 -4.94
C SER A 53 4.08 6.04 -3.73
N THR A 54 5.06 6.89 -3.43
CA THR A 54 4.87 8.06 -2.54
C THR A 54 3.69 8.94 -2.98
N ALA A 55 3.29 8.86 -4.26
CA ALA A 55 2.19 9.59 -4.87
C ALA A 55 0.86 9.54 -4.08
N SER A 56 0.48 8.41 -3.48
CA SER A 56 -0.77 8.33 -2.71
C SER A 56 -0.68 9.14 -1.42
N ALA A 57 0.42 8.99 -0.67
CA ALA A 57 0.68 9.77 0.53
C ALA A 57 0.86 11.27 0.19
N GLU A 58 1.58 11.60 -0.88
CA GLU A 58 1.77 12.96 -1.38
C GLU A 58 0.45 13.62 -1.78
N ARG A 59 -0.43 12.89 -2.47
CA ARG A 59 -1.78 13.36 -2.80
C ARG A 59 -2.58 13.66 -1.54
N SER A 60 -2.56 12.77 -0.55
CA SER A 60 -3.23 12.96 0.74
C SER A 60 -2.69 14.16 1.51
N PHE A 61 -1.37 14.33 1.59
CA PHE A 61 -0.74 15.49 2.24
C PHE A 61 -0.99 16.80 1.49
N SER A 62 -1.07 16.76 0.15
CA SER A 62 -1.44 17.92 -0.67
C SER A 62 -2.86 18.40 -0.38
N LYS A 63 -3.82 17.47 -0.28
CA LYS A 63 -5.21 17.77 0.13
C LYS A 63 -5.27 18.35 1.54
N LEU A 64 -4.56 17.74 2.50
CA LEU A 64 -4.45 18.25 3.87
C LEU A 64 -3.88 19.68 3.91
N LYS A 65 -2.86 19.97 3.10
CA LYS A 65 -2.27 21.31 2.98
C LYS A 65 -3.30 22.32 2.49
N LEU A 66 -4.09 21.99 1.46
CA LEU A 66 -5.17 22.85 0.96
C LEU A 66 -6.22 23.16 2.04
N ILE A 67 -6.65 22.14 2.79
CA ILE A 67 -7.62 22.29 3.89
C ILE A 67 -7.07 23.22 4.98
N LYS A 68 -5.82 23.00 5.40
CA LYS A 68 -5.15 23.85 6.41
C LYS A 68 -5.00 25.30 5.94
N THR A 69 -4.66 25.51 4.66
CA THR A 69 -4.49 26.86 4.11
C THR A 69 -5.84 27.59 4.03
N TYR A 70 -6.91 26.90 3.64
CA TYR A 70 -8.24 27.48 3.52
C TYR A 70 -8.86 27.83 4.89
N LEU A 71 -8.69 26.99 5.91
CA LEU A 71 -9.36 27.12 7.22
C LEU A 71 -8.46 27.69 8.34
N ARG A 72 -7.36 28.35 7.97
CA ARG A 72 -6.23 28.72 8.84
C ARG A 72 -6.58 29.44 10.15
N SER A 73 -7.73 30.08 10.24
CA SER A 73 -8.16 30.87 11.41
C SER A 73 -9.23 30.21 12.30
N THR A 74 -9.78 29.04 11.95
CA THR A 74 -11.07 28.60 12.54
C THR A 74 -11.15 27.11 12.87
N MET A 75 -10.06 26.34 12.77
CA MET A 75 -10.15 24.88 12.79
C MET A 75 -9.58 24.21 14.05
N SER A 76 -10.37 23.33 14.68
CA SER A 76 -9.88 22.37 15.69
C SER A 76 -9.24 21.15 15.02
N GLN A 77 -8.38 20.41 15.75
CA GLN A 77 -7.71 19.22 15.22
C GLN A 77 -8.70 18.11 14.83
N GLU A 78 -9.80 17.97 15.57
CA GLU A 78 -10.83 16.98 15.29
C GLU A 78 -11.53 17.26 13.96
N LEU A 79 -11.93 18.51 13.74
CA LEU A 79 -12.55 18.93 12.49
C LEU A 79 -11.56 18.75 11.33
N LEU A 80 -10.28 19.06 11.55
CA LEU A 80 -9.22 18.92 10.55
C LEU A 80 -9.06 17.47 10.12
N SER A 81 -9.01 16.55 11.08
CA SER A 81 -8.92 15.13 10.80
C SER A 81 -10.13 14.65 10.00
N ALA A 82 -11.35 15.02 10.44
CA ALA A 82 -12.59 14.65 9.76
C ALA A 82 -12.66 15.15 8.31
N LEU A 83 -12.34 16.44 8.06
CA LEU A 83 -12.33 16.98 6.69
C LEU A 83 -11.23 16.38 5.82
N SER A 84 -10.09 16.01 6.41
CA SER A 84 -8.99 15.39 5.68
C SER A 84 -9.37 14.00 5.21
N VAL A 85 -9.97 13.19 6.09
CA VAL A 85 -10.51 11.88 5.71
C VAL A 85 -11.57 12.03 4.62
N LEU A 86 -12.53 12.95 4.79
CA LEU A 86 -13.56 13.18 3.77
C LEU A 86 -12.95 13.61 2.42
N SER A 87 -11.93 14.48 2.43
CA SER A 87 -11.32 14.98 1.20
C SER A 87 -10.41 13.96 0.50
N ILE A 88 -9.77 13.06 1.26
CA ILE A 88 -8.95 11.95 0.72
C ILE A 88 -9.87 10.89 0.13
N GLU A 89 -10.92 10.52 0.86
CA GLU A 89 -11.87 9.47 0.49
C GLU A 89 -13.01 9.98 -0.40
N ALA A 90 -13.00 11.26 -0.81
CA ALA A 90 -14.09 11.87 -1.58
C ALA A 90 -14.41 11.12 -2.88
N GLU A 91 -13.38 10.57 -3.53
CA GLU A 91 -13.51 9.78 -4.76
C GLU A 91 -14.20 8.44 -4.49
N ILE A 92 -13.82 7.77 -3.39
CA ILE A 92 -14.45 6.53 -2.94
C ILE A 92 -15.89 6.81 -2.51
N ALA A 93 -16.13 7.86 -1.72
CA ALA A 93 -17.47 8.27 -1.32
C ALA A 93 -18.38 8.59 -2.51
N ALA A 94 -17.85 9.18 -3.59
CA ALA A 94 -18.60 9.44 -4.81
C ALA A 94 -18.94 8.15 -5.59
N SER A 95 -18.13 7.10 -5.46
CA SER A 95 -18.36 5.80 -6.11
C SER A 95 -19.40 4.92 -5.39
N VAL A 96 -19.77 5.25 -4.15
CA VAL A 96 -20.71 4.47 -3.35
C VAL A 96 -22.16 4.79 -3.77
N SER A 97 -22.91 3.77 -4.18
CA SER A 97 -24.34 3.88 -4.52
C SER A 97 -25.20 4.03 -3.27
N TYR A 98 -25.92 5.16 -3.17
CA TYR A 98 -26.85 5.46 -2.07
C TYR A 98 -28.02 4.45 -1.95
N GLY A 99 -28.31 3.68 -3.00
CA GLY A 99 -29.35 2.66 -2.98
C GLY A 99 -29.05 1.48 -2.04
N ILE A 100 -27.77 1.23 -1.73
CA ILE A 100 -27.35 0.19 -0.78
C ILE A 100 -27.47 0.70 0.67
N ILE A 101 -27.24 2.00 0.89
CA ILE A 101 -27.26 2.63 2.21
C ILE A 101 -28.70 2.95 2.66
N LEU A 102 -29.59 3.26 1.72
CA LEU A 102 -30.98 3.66 2.00
C LEU A 102 -31.98 2.50 2.13
N LYS A 103 -31.52 1.23 2.16
CA LYS A 103 -32.41 0.10 2.45
C LYS A 103 -32.80 0.12 3.93
N LYS A 104 -34.00 0.66 4.19
CA LYS A 104 -34.73 0.57 5.45
C LYS A 104 -35.37 -0.81 5.60
#